data_AF-A0A399ZV33-F1
#
_entry.id   AF-A0A399ZV33-F1
#
_cell.length_a   1.000
_cell.length_b   1.000
_cell.length_c   1.000
_cell.angle_alpha   90.00
_cell.angle_beta   90.00
_cell.angle_gamma   90.00
#
_symmetry.space_group_name_H-M   'P 1'
#
loop_
_entity.id
_entity.type
_entity.pdbx_description
1 polymer ?
#
loop_
_entity_poly.entity_id
_entity_poly.type
_entity_poly.pdbx_seq_one_letter_code
_entity_poly.pdbx_strand_id
1 'polypeptide(L)'
;MIYTGGGNAVILFDAPPDEPLRLAREFATRYSKQLLTDAPGLESALVHQAVAWNQRGAAQPPNLRDALRLAWQNLAVRKATRLRSTPLLGLGVSAACQATGLPAAGYPPAAAKRSQTDRHFRVLSAEVLAKLEDALRDWSAARLQRMIPDLASWPLWYNLDASDPELASRGQGAYVAVVHADGNSMGQRFLRLTHAADDDRAAVAALRSLSNAVNESGRLALADCGRALADAWDEKLQTLAQSISLPKGAIMPFRPLVYGGDDITFVCEGRLGLELAAHFLRCFETRAKQQLAQSPTLGALLPEKLHA
;
A
#
# COMPACT_ATOMS: atom_id res chain seq x y z
N MET A 1 12.96 6.93 -12.53
CA MET A 1 12.54 6.10 -11.38
C MET A 1 13.03 4.67 -11.58
N ILE A 2 13.65 4.05 -10.56
CA ILE A 2 14.07 2.65 -10.60
C ILE A 2 12.89 1.78 -10.21
N TYR A 3 12.30 1.97 -9.03
CA TYR A 3 11.07 1.28 -8.66
C TYR A 3 10.24 2.09 -7.65
N THR A 4 8.97 1.68 -7.51
CA THR A 4 8.03 2.17 -6.50
C THR A 4 7.12 1.02 -6.05
N GLY A 5 6.99 0.80 -4.74
CA GLY A 5 6.12 -0.23 -4.16
C GLY A 5 6.19 -0.22 -2.64
N GLY A 6 5.10 -0.61 -1.94
CA GLY A 6 5.05 -0.69 -0.48
C GLY A 6 5.42 0.60 0.25
N GLY A 7 5.07 1.76 -0.31
CA GLY A 7 5.48 3.06 0.23
C GLY A 7 6.98 3.38 0.10
N ASN A 8 7.76 2.58 -0.63
CA ASN A 8 9.16 2.82 -0.94
C ASN A 8 9.34 3.23 -2.40
N ALA A 9 10.34 4.08 -2.65
CA ALA A 9 10.70 4.52 -3.99
C ALA A 9 12.22 4.66 -4.11
N VAL A 10 12.78 4.29 -5.26
CA VAL A 10 14.17 4.56 -5.61
C VAL A 10 14.21 5.35 -6.91
N ILE A 11 14.86 6.50 -6.88
CA ILE A 11 14.94 7.45 -7.99
C ILE A 11 16.41 7.69 -8.32
N LEU A 12 16.76 7.55 -9.60
CA LEU A 12 18.07 7.91 -10.12
C LEU A 12 17.97 9.31 -10.73
N PHE A 13 18.93 10.17 -10.39
CA PHE A 13 19.07 11.51 -10.94
C PHE A 13 20.32 11.58 -11.79
N ASP A 14 20.20 12.16 -12.97
CA ASP A 14 21.35 12.47 -13.83
C ASP A 14 21.89 13.84 -13.41
N ALA A 15 22.80 13.81 -12.43
CA ALA A 15 23.36 15.01 -11.81
C ALA A 15 24.79 15.29 -12.35
N PRO A 16 25.19 16.57 -12.44
CA PRO A 16 26.55 16.93 -12.82
C PRO A 16 27.61 16.29 -11.90
N PRO A 17 28.80 15.90 -12.41
CA PRO A 17 29.84 15.23 -11.62
C PRO A 17 30.38 16.05 -10.45
N ASP A 18 30.37 17.37 -10.56
CA ASP A 18 30.78 18.35 -9.55
C ASP A 18 29.79 18.42 -8.38
N GLU A 19 28.50 18.17 -8.63
CA GLU A 19 27.46 18.23 -7.60
C GLU A 19 26.49 17.03 -7.67
N PRO A 20 26.96 15.80 -7.40
CA PRO A 20 26.22 14.57 -7.66
C PRO A 20 24.94 14.41 -6.82
N LEU A 21 24.77 15.22 -5.77
CA LEU A 21 23.62 15.17 -4.86
C LEU A 21 22.66 16.36 -5.01
N ARG A 22 22.96 17.38 -5.83
CA ARG A 22 22.17 18.62 -5.87
C ARG A 22 20.70 18.34 -6.23
N LEU A 23 20.47 17.68 -7.36
CA LEU A 23 19.10 17.38 -7.84
C LEU A 23 18.31 16.53 -6.85
N ALA A 24 18.95 15.55 -6.22
CA ALA A 24 18.31 14.69 -5.22
C ALA A 24 17.88 15.47 -3.97
N ARG A 25 18.72 16.40 -3.49
CA ARG A 25 18.42 17.27 -2.33
C ARG A 25 17.34 18.30 -2.65
N GLU A 26 17.35 18.88 -3.85
CA GLU A 26 16.31 19.79 -4.33
C GLU A 26 14.96 19.07 -4.41
N PHE A 27 14.93 17.87 -5.01
CA PHE A 27 13.75 17.02 -5.05
C PHE A 27 13.24 16.72 -3.65
N ALA A 28 14.11 16.25 -2.74
CA ALA A 28 13.72 15.92 -1.37
C ALA A 28 13.13 17.13 -0.62
N THR A 29 13.67 18.32 -0.84
CA THR A 29 13.16 19.56 -0.25
C THR A 29 11.78 19.91 -0.77
N ARG A 30 11.58 19.84 -2.09
CA ARG A 30 10.27 20.12 -2.70
C ARG A 30 9.23 19.08 -2.29
N TYR A 31 9.60 17.80 -2.35
CA TYR A 31 8.74 16.67 -2.01
C TYR A 31 8.32 16.71 -0.53
N SER A 32 9.26 16.92 0.39
CA SER A 32 8.94 17.01 1.82
C SER A 32 8.07 18.23 2.15
N LYS A 33 8.31 19.38 1.53
CA LYS A 33 7.44 20.56 1.68
C LYS A 33 6.03 20.29 1.18
N GLN A 34 5.90 19.66 0.02
CA GLN A 34 4.60 19.31 -0.54
C GLN A 34 3.86 18.31 0.36
N LEU A 35 4.55 17.30 0.86
CA LEU A 35 3.98 16.29 1.76
C LEU A 35 3.48 16.90 3.07
N LEU A 36 4.18 17.91 3.61
CA LEU A 36 3.73 18.64 4.81
C LEU A 36 2.44 19.45 4.59
N THR A 37 2.25 19.99 3.39
CA THR A 37 1.09 20.84 3.06
C THR A 37 -0.10 20.01 2.58
N ASP A 38 0.13 19.08 1.66
CA ASP A 38 -0.93 18.40 0.90
C ASP A 38 -1.34 17.07 1.56
N ALA A 39 -0.48 16.49 2.40
CA ALA A 39 -0.71 15.18 3.01
C ALA A 39 -0.39 15.20 4.53
N PRO A 40 -1.14 15.98 5.33
CA PRO A 40 -0.93 16.05 6.77
C PRO A 40 -0.94 14.65 7.39
N GLY A 41 -0.01 14.41 8.30
CA GLY A 41 0.18 13.13 8.99
C GLY A 41 0.84 12.02 8.17
N LEU A 42 1.02 12.20 6.85
CA LEU A 42 1.91 11.35 6.08
C LEU A 42 3.35 11.74 6.43
N GLU A 43 4.23 10.75 6.48
CA GLU A 43 5.62 10.96 6.79
C GLU A 43 6.52 10.24 5.79
N SER A 44 7.67 10.83 5.47
CA SER A 44 8.68 10.20 4.61
C SER A 44 10.06 10.25 5.23
N ALA A 45 10.87 9.22 4.94
CA ALA A 45 12.29 9.18 5.24
C ALA A 45 13.06 9.14 3.91
N LEU A 46 13.95 10.11 3.73
CA LEU A 46 14.68 10.32 2.47
C LEU A 46 16.18 10.17 2.73
N VAL A 47 16.88 9.45 1.87
CA VAL A 47 18.34 9.32 1.89
C VAL A 47 18.86 9.52 0.47
N HIS A 48 20.07 10.04 0.36
CA HIS A 48 20.70 10.33 -0.93
C HIS A 48 22.08 9.68 -0.94
N GLN A 49 22.43 9.02 -2.03
CA GLN A 49 23.71 8.35 -2.19
C GLN A 49 24.25 8.66 -3.60
N ALA A 50 25.49 9.11 -3.67
CA ALA A 50 26.18 9.27 -4.95
C ALA A 50 26.55 7.89 -5.50
N VAL A 51 26.46 7.73 -6.82
CA VAL A 51 26.70 6.47 -7.52
C VAL A 51 27.65 6.69 -8.69
N ALA A 52 28.65 5.81 -8.84
CA ALA A 52 29.48 5.73 -10.03
C ALA A 52 28.82 4.78 -11.03
N TRP A 53 28.23 5.34 -12.09
CA TRP A 53 27.54 4.56 -13.11
C TRP A 53 28.51 3.72 -13.95
N ASN A 54 28.19 2.44 -14.15
CA ASN A 54 28.96 1.47 -14.94
C ASN A 54 30.42 1.25 -14.48
N GLN A 55 30.79 1.64 -13.27
CA GLN A 55 32.11 1.35 -12.72
C GLN A 55 32.11 0.04 -11.93
N ARG A 56 33.07 -0.85 -12.22
CA ARG A 56 33.31 -2.09 -11.46
C ARG A 56 34.48 -1.88 -10.50
N GLY A 57 34.30 -2.26 -9.23
CA GLY A 57 35.34 -2.19 -8.19
C GLY A 57 34.97 -1.31 -6.99
N ALA A 58 35.89 -1.23 -6.04
CA ALA A 58 35.80 -0.37 -4.85
C ALA A 58 36.25 1.06 -5.19
N ALA A 59 35.47 1.75 -6.01
CA ALA A 59 35.68 3.17 -6.32
C ALA A 59 34.86 4.08 -5.39
N GLN A 60 35.28 5.34 -5.25
CA GLN A 60 34.47 6.41 -4.72
C GLN A 60 34.06 7.33 -5.89
N PRO A 61 32.76 7.54 -6.15
CA PRO A 61 31.60 6.98 -5.47
C PRO A 61 31.39 5.47 -5.72
N PRO A 62 30.62 4.76 -4.86
CA PRO A 62 30.37 3.33 -5.02
C PRO A 62 29.58 3.03 -6.31
N ASN A 63 29.75 1.81 -6.85
CA ASN A 63 28.88 1.28 -7.91
C ASN A 63 27.41 1.21 -7.46
N LEU A 64 26.48 0.99 -8.40
CA LEU A 64 25.04 0.99 -8.11
C LEU A 64 24.64 0.02 -6.99
N ARG A 65 25.21 -1.18 -6.98
CA ARG A 65 24.91 -2.21 -5.99
C ARG A 65 25.28 -1.75 -4.58
N ASP A 66 26.52 -1.30 -4.42
CA ASP A 66 27.03 -0.89 -3.11
C ASP A 66 26.34 0.42 -2.67
N ALA A 67 26.02 1.31 -3.61
CA ALA A 67 25.21 2.51 -3.36
C ALA A 67 23.80 2.17 -2.86
N LEU A 68 23.10 1.21 -3.48
CA LEU A 68 21.76 0.77 -3.05
C LEU A 68 21.80 0.15 -1.65
N ARG A 69 22.79 -0.71 -1.38
CA ARG A 69 22.99 -1.31 -0.06
C ARG A 69 23.21 -0.24 1.01
N LEU A 70 24.12 0.71 0.76
CA LEU A 70 24.40 1.82 1.67
C LEU A 70 23.16 2.70 1.87
N ALA A 71 22.42 2.99 0.80
CA ALA A 71 21.18 3.75 0.89
C ALA A 71 20.15 3.05 1.79
N TRP A 72 19.94 1.74 1.67
CA TRP A 72 19.01 1.02 2.55
C TRP A 72 19.46 0.97 4.01
N GLN A 73 20.76 0.80 4.27
CA GLN A 73 21.31 0.87 5.62
C GLN A 73 21.09 2.25 6.24
N ASN A 74 21.43 3.31 5.50
CA ASN A 74 21.23 4.68 5.92
C ASN A 74 19.74 5.00 6.12
N LEU A 75 18.86 4.45 5.28
CA LEU A 75 17.41 4.61 5.42
C LEU A 75 16.89 3.93 6.69
N ALA A 76 17.38 2.72 7.00
CA ALA A 76 17.01 2.01 8.21
C ALA A 76 17.43 2.77 9.47
N VAL A 77 18.67 3.28 9.49
CA VAL A 77 19.15 4.15 10.57
C VAL A 77 18.28 5.39 10.66
N ARG A 78 18.02 6.09 9.55
CA ARG A 78 17.20 7.31 9.53
C ARG A 78 15.77 7.07 10.01
N LYS A 79 15.17 5.91 9.71
CA LYS A 79 13.84 5.52 10.23
C LYS A 79 13.90 5.28 11.75
N ALA A 80 14.96 4.64 12.24
CA ALA A 80 15.12 4.31 13.67
C ALA A 80 15.51 5.51 14.55
N THR A 81 16.38 6.39 14.07
CA THR A 81 16.88 7.56 14.81
C THR A 81 16.03 8.80 14.59
N ARG A 82 14.87 8.65 13.96
CA ARG A 82 14.02 9.79 13.64
C ARG A 82 13.45 10.38 14.91
N LEU A 83 13.81 11.63 15.20
CA LEU A 83 12.99 12.48 16.06
C LEU A 83 11.65 12.63 15.35
N ARG A 84 10.62 11.99 15.91
CA ARG A 84 9.24 12.24 15.45
C ARG A 84 9.05 13.75 15.56
N SER A 85 8.54 14.36 14.49
CA SER A 85 7.99 15.70 14.66
C SER A 85 6.92 15.51 15.74
N THR A 86 7.15 16.00 16.95
CA THR A 86 6.10 16.01 17.97
C THR A 86 5.25 17.20 17.58
N PRO A 87 4.12 17.01 16.85
CA PRO A 87 3.25 18.13 16.58
C PRO A 87 2.85 18.70 17.94
N LEU A 88 2.73 20.04 18.00
CA LEU A 88 2.13 20.66 19.16
C LEU A 88 0.77 19.98 19.36
N LEU A 89 0.57 19.28 20.49
CA LEU A 89 -0.63 18.49 20.79
C LEU A 89 -1.85 19.38 21.11
N GLY A 90 -1.88 20.58 20.52
CA GLY A 90 -2.87 21.60 20.76
C GLY A 90 -2.42 22.56 21.87
N LEU A 91 -3.13 23.68 21.94
CA LEU A 91 -3.07 24.61 23.05
C LEU A 91 -4.28 24.36 23.98
N GLY A 92 -4.36 25.03 25.14
CA GLY A 92 -5.50 24.89 26.06
C GLY A 92 -6.88 25.23 25.47
N VAL A 93 -6.92 25.76 24.24
CA VAL A 93 -8.13 26.10 23.48
C VAL A 93 -8.40 25.14 22.32
N SER A 94 -7.52 24.17 22.06
CA SER A 94 -7.66 23.22 20.96
C SER A 94 -8.52 22.04 21.37
N ALA A 95 -9.61 21.78 20.64
CA ALA A 95 -10.37 20.55 20.80
C ALA A 95 -9.58 19.37 20.22
N ALA A 96 -9.73 18.18 20.81
CA ALA A 96 -9.14 16.95 20.29
C ALA A 96 -10.07 16.29 19.25
N CYS A 97 -9.50 15.85 18.13
CA CYS A 97 -10.21 15.03 17.16
C CYS A 97 -10.55 13.67 17.78
N GLN A 98 -11.82 13.29 17.73
CA GLN A 98 -12.29 12.01 18.28
C GLN A 98 -11.70 10.78 17.58
N ALA A 99 -11.27 10.92 16.32
CA ALA A 99 -10.74 9.80 15.54
C ALA A 99 -9.24 9.55 15.77
N THR A 100 -8.46 10.62 15.93
CA THR A 100 -6.99 10.54 15.95
C THR A 100 -6.38 10.96 17.28
N GLY A 101 -7.15 11.64 18.15
CA GLY A 101 -6.63 12.30 19.35
C GLY A 101 -5.78 13.54 19.07
N LEU A 102 -5.52 13.87 17.80
CA LEU A 102 -4.75 15.03 17.39
C LEU A 102 -5.59 16.32 17.47
N PRO A 103 -4.97 17.50 17.51
CA PRO A 103 -5.69 18.76 17.51
C PRO A 103 -6.65 18.88 16.33
N ALA A 104 -7.86 19.34 16.62
CA ALA A 104 -8.85 19.63 15.61
C ALA A 104 -8.38 20.77 14.70
N ALA A 105 -8.51 20.58 13.40
CA ALA A 105 -8.25 21.56 12.37
C ALA A 105 -9.54 22.08 11.70
N GLY A 106 -10.67 21.38 11.88
CA GLY A 106 -11.93 21.78 11.27
C GLY A 106 -13.08 20.81 11.51
N TYR A 107 -14.11 20.93 10.68
CA TYR A 107 -15.34 20.14 10.72
C TYR A 107 -15.50 19.31 9.45
N PRO A 108 -16.33 18.24 9.45
CA PRO A 108 -16.52 17.42 8.27
C PRO A 108 -17.15 18.28 7.15
N PRO A 109 -16.79 18.05 5.88
CA PRO A 109 -17.47 18.69 4.77
C PRO A 109 -18.96 18.34 4.78
N ALA A 110 -19.81 19.21 4.22
CA ALA A 110 -21.27 19.03 4.25
C ALA A 110 -21.71 17.68 3.66
N ALA A 111 -21.00 17.18 2.65
CA ALA A 111 -21.22 15.88 2.01
C ALA A 111 -20.87 14.66 2.89
N ALA A 112 -20.11 14.85 3.97
CA ALA A 112 -19.75 13.80 4.93
C ALA A 112 -20.64 13.79 6.18
N LYS A 113 -21.68 14.62 6.24
CA LYS A 113 -22.66 14.62 7.34
C LYS A 113 -23.56 13.39 7.20
N ARG A 114 -23.48 12.46 8.15
CA ARG A 114 -24.19 11.16 8.12
C ARG A 114 -25.70 11.28 8.38
N SER A 115 -26.21 12.42 8.86
CA SER A 115 -27.65 12.69 9.02
C SER A 115 -27.93 14.18 9.22
N GLN A 116 -29.12 14.66 8.81
CA GLN A 116 -29.64 16.01 9.17
C GLN A 116 -29.82 16.20 10.69
N THR A 117 -29.93 15.11 11.46
CA THR A 117 -30.03 15.11 12.92
C THR A 117 -28.68 14.95 13.63
N ASP A 118 -27.59 14.70 12.88
CA ASP A 118 -26.22 14.61 13.42
C ASP A 118 -25.69 16.03 13.70
N ARG A 119 -26.32 16.68 14.68
CA ARG A 119 -25.95 18.00 15.21
C ARG A 119 -24.68 17.95 16.07
N HIS A 120 -24.05 16.78 16.20
CA HIS A 120 -22.75 16.68 16.84
C HIS A 120 -21.70 17.21 15.87
N PHE A 121 -21.28 18.45 16.10
CA PHE A 121 -20.12 19.07 15.47
C PHE A 121 -18.87 18.23 15.75
N ARG A 122 -18.64 17.18 14.94
CA ARG A 122 -17.47 16.33 15.09
C ARG A 122 -16.26 17.10 14.60
N VAL A 123 -15.42 17.53 15.53
CA VAL A 123 -14.15 18.16 15.19
C VAL A 123 -13.16 17.12 14.67
N LEU A 124 -12.49 17.45 13.57
CA LEU A 124 -11.60 16.56 12.83
C LEU A 124 -10.18 17.15 12.75
N SER A 125 -9.17 16.28 12.84
CA SER A 125 -7.78 16.66 12.63
C SER A 125 -7.48 16.83 11.13
N ALA A 126 -6.38 17.51 10.81
CA ALA A 126 -6.01 17.82 9.43
C ALA A 126 -5.86 16.55 8.57
N GLU A 127 -5.37 15.47 9.14
CA GLU A 127 -5.19 14.16 8.49
C GLU A 127 -6.52 13.56 8.05
N VAL A 128 -7.55 13.68 8.90
CA VAL A 128 -8.88 13.14 8.60
C VAL A 128 -9.57 14.01 7.57
N LEU A 129 -9.43 15.34 7.67
CA LEU A 129 -9.99 16.28 6.70
C LEU A 129 -9.42 16.05 5.30
N ALA A 130 -8.10 15.90 5.18
CA ALA A 130 -7.45 15.58 3.92
C ALA A 130 -7.99 14.27 3.31
N LYS A 131 -8.19 13.22 4.14
CA LYS A 131 -8.79 11.95 3.69
C LYS A 131 -10.26 12.05 3.27
N LEU A 132 -10.98 13.05 3.76
CA LEU A 132 -12.40 13.30 3.47
C LEU A 132 -12.62 14.25 2.29
N GLU A 133 -11.56 14.81 1.72
CA GLU A 133 -11.66 15.65 0.53
C GLU A 133 -12.31 14.87 -0.62
N ASP A 134 -13.33 15.44 -1.24
CA ASP A 134 -14.15 14.75 -2.24
C ASP A 134 -13.32 14.31 -3.45
N ALA A 135 -12.41 15.16 -3.93
CA ALA A 135 -11.50 14.81 -5.03
C ALA A 135 -10.64 13.58 -4.70
N LEU A 136 -10.14 13.46 -3.47
CA LEU A 136 -9.33 12.32 -3.04
C LEU A 136 -10.18 11.06 -2.86
N ARG A 137 -11.40 11.20 -2.33
CA ARG A 137 -12.36 10.09 -2.19
C ARG A 137 -12.76 9.52 -3.54
N ASP A 138 -13.11 10.37 -4.49
CA ASP A 138 -13.50 9.99 -5.84
C ASP A 138 -12.34 9.32 -6.58
N TRP A 139 -11.14 9.90 -6.48
CA TRP A 139 -9.93 9.29 -7.05
C TRP A 139 -9.64 7.91 -6.46
N SER A 140 -9.78 7.76 -5.13
CA SER A 140 -9.54 6.50 -4.42
C SER A 140 -10.57 5.43 -4.80
N ALA A 141 -11.84 5.80 -4.89
CA ALA A 141 -12.91 4.91 -5.34
C ALA A 141 -12.70 4.46 -6.79
N ALA A 142 -12.40 5.39 -7.69
CA ALA A 142 -12.11 5.08 -9.10
C ALA A 142 -10.84 4.21 -9.26
N ARG A 143 -9.82 4.42 -8.41
CA ARG A 143 -8.63 3.56 -8.38
C ARG A 143 -8.99 2.14 -7.96
N LEU A 144 -9.80 1.98 -6.92
CA LEU A 144 -10.22 0.68 -6.42
C LEU A 144 -11.05 -0.08 -7.47
N GLN A 145 -11.99 0.59 -8.14
CA GLN A 145 -12.77 0.02 -9.24
C GLN A 145 -11.89 -0.46 -10.40
N ARG A 146 -10.85 0.28 -10.77
CA ARG A 146 -9.90 -0.15 -11.80
C ARG A 146 -9.07 -1.36 -11.38
N MET A 147 -8.77 -1.49 -10.09
CA MET A 147 -8.00 -2.62 -9.59
C MET A 147 -8.82 -3.91 -9.55
N ILE A 148 -10.12 -3.80 -9.24
CA ILE A 148 -11.05 -4.93 -9.15
C ILE A 148 -12.34 -4.60 -9.92
N PRO A 149 -12.32 -4.71 -11.26
CA PRO A 149 -13.47 -4.36 -12.09
C PRO A 149 -14.72 -5.16 -11.76
N ASP A 150 -14.56 -6.43 -11.34
CA ASP A 150 -15.67 -7.32 -10.99
C ASP A 150 -16.45 -6.86 -9.75
N LEU A 151 -15.86 -5.98 -8.92
CA LEU A 151 -16.53 -5.35 -7.77
C LEU A 151 -17.13 -3.99 -8.11
N ALA A 152 -17.01 -3.48 -9.34
CA ALA A 152 -17.50 -2.16 -9.71
C ALA A 152 -19.04 -2.05 -9.70
N SER A 153 -19.74 -3.17 -9.92
CA SER A 153 -21.20 -3.27 -9.84
C SER A 153 -21.71 -3.41 -8.40
N TRP A 154 -20.82 -3.62 -7.43
CA TRP A 154 -21.18 -3.88 -6.05
C TRP A 154 -20.96 -2.65 -5.18
N PRO A 155 -21.96 -2.21 -4.39
CA PRO A 155 -21.70 -1.26 -3.32
C PRO A 155 -20.74 -1.91 -2.30
N LEU A 156 -19.54 -1.35 -2.19
CA LEU A 156 -18.53 -1.82 -1.24
C LEU A 156 -18.94 -1.49 0.19
N TRP A 157 -18.41 -2.26 1.15
CA TRP A 157 -18.62 -2.05 2.58
C TRP A 157 -17.97 -0.74 3.07
N TYR A 158 -18.72 0.36 2.97
CA TYR A 158 -18.27 1.69 3.42
C TYR A 158 -18.63 1.99 4.87
N ASN A 159 -19.67 1.35 5.40
CA ASN A 159 -20.13 1.55 6.77
C ASN A 159 -19.90 0.29 7.61
N LEU A 160 -18.77 0.26 8.32
CA LEU A 160 -18.43 -0.78 9.30
C LEU A 160 -19.19 -0.60 10.62
N ASP A 161 -19.99 0.47 10.76
CA ASP A 161 -20.73 0.71 11.99
C ASP A 161 -21.79 -0.38 12.19
N ALA A 162 -22.00 -0.73 13.46
CA ALA A 162 -23.01 -1.68 13.96
C ALA A 162 -24.48 -1.38 13.54
N SER A 163 -24.69 -0.33 12.74
CA SER A 163 -25.97 0.04 12.14
C SER A 163 -26.26 -0.69 10.82
N ASP A 164 -25.35 -1.52 10.30
CA ASP A 164 -25.76 -2.50 9.28
C ASP A 164 -26.61 -3.59 9.98
N PRO A 165 -27.93 -3.57 9.80
CA PRO A 165 -28.83 -4.47 10.52
C PRO A 165 -28.53 -5.93 10.21
N GLU A 166 -27.92 -6.20 9.06
CA GLU A 166 -27.60 -7.55 8.60
C GLU A 166 -26.43 -8.16 9.39
N LEU A 167 -25.43 -7.35 9.76
CA LEU A 167 -24.33 -7.76 10.65
C LEU A 167 -24.78 -7.92 12.12
N ALA A 168 -25.69 -7.07 12.59
CA ALA A 168 -26.20 -7.12 13.97
C ALA A 168 -27.24 -8.24 14.21
N SER A 169 -27.87 -8.78 13.17
CA SER A 169 -29.06 -9.66 13.27
C SER A 169 -28.82 -11.07 13.81
N ARG A 170 -27.59 -11.52 14.03
CA ARG A 170 -27.32 -12.89 14.49
C ARG A 170 -26.50 -12.81 15.77
N GLY A 171 -27.05 -13.29 16.88
CA GLY A 171 -26.50 -13.21 18.25
C GLY A 171 -25.14 -13.90 18.51
N GLN A 172 -24.30 -14.04 17.49
CA GLN A 172 -22.89 -14.37 17.55
C GLN A 172 -22.14 -13.13 17.02
N GLY A 173 -21.34 -12.48 17.86
CA GLY A 173 -20.77 -11.14 17.62
C GLY A 173 -20.44 -10.79 16.16
N ALA A 174 -20.88 -9.62 15.72
CA ALA A 174 -20.57 -9.04 14.42
C ALA A 174 -19.08 -8.65 14.38
N TYR A 175 -18.21 -9.59 14.02
CA TYR A 175 -16.77 -9.32 13.89
C TYR A 175 -16.44 -8.79 12.49
N VAL A 176 -15.49 -7.86 12.44
CA VAL A 176 -14.81 -7.45 11.21
C VAL A 176 -13.45 -8.13 11.20
N ALA A 177 -13.13 -8.88 10.15
CA ALA A 177 -11.79 -9.38 9.94
C ALA A 177 -10.97 -8.32 9.23
N VAL A 178 -9.79 -8.03 9.77
CA VAL A 178 -8.76 -7.22 9.11
C VAL A 178 -7.65 -8.17 8.70
N VAL A 179 -7.47 -8.36 7.40
CA VAL A 179 -6.43 -9.22 6.85
C VAL A 179 -5.31 -8.34 6.33
N HIS A 180 -4.11 -8.57 6.83
CA HIS A 180 -2.89 -7.93 6.39
C HIS A 180 -1.88 -9.00 5.96
N ALA A 181 -1.34 -8.86 4.75
CA ALA A 181 -0.31 -9.71 4.19
C ALA A 181 0.87 -8.84 3.75
N ASP A 182 2.07 -9.26 4.13
CA ASP A 182 3.34 -8.58 3.84
C ASP A 182 4.35 -9.58 3.21
N GLY A 183 5.23 -9.05 2.36
CA GLY A 183 6.19 -9.81 1.59
C GLY A 183 7.42 -10.23 2.39
N ASN A 184 7.65 -11.53 2.49
CA ASN A 184 8.83 -12.04 3.18
C ASN A 184 10.16 -11.67 2.49
N SER A 185 10.98 -10.89 3.20
CA SER A 185 12.38 -10.59 2.86
C SER A 185 12.57 -9.90 1.50
N MET A 186 11.61 -9.08 1.08
CA MET A 186 11.63 -8.44 -0.25
C MET A 186 12.90 -7.63 -0.50
N GLY A 187 13.38 -6.85 0.47
CA GLY A 187 14.64 -6.10 0.33
C GLY A 187 15.86 -6.97 0.00
N GLN A 188 15.96 -8.17 0.59
CA GLN A 188 17.04 -9.11 0.28
C GLN A 188 16.90 -9.68 -1.15
N ARG A 189 15.67 -9.90 -1.62
CA ARG A 189 15.40 -10.37 -2.98
C ARG A 189 15.83 -9.33 -4.02
N PHE A 190 15.52 -8.05 -3.79
CA PHE A 190 15.98 -6.97 -4.66
C PHE A 190 17.52 -6.86 -4.67
N LEU A 191 18.18 -6.97 -3.50
CA LEU A 191 19.65 -7.02 -3.41
C LEU A 191 20.25 -8.17 -4.24
N ARG A 192 19.72 -9.39 -4.10
CA ARG A 192 20.23 -10.56 -4.84
C ARG A 192 20.14 -10.39 -6.35
N LEU A 193 19.07 -9.78 -6.86
CA LEU A 193 18.97 -9.47 -8.30
C LEU A 193 20.05 -8.50 -8.77
N THR A 194 20.39 -7.49 -7.96
CA THR A 194 21.51 -6.58 -8.30
C THR A 194 22.87 -7.28 -8.28
N HIS A 195 23.02 -8.38 -7.54
CA HIS A 195 24.25 -9.18 -7.54
C HIS A 195 24.39 -10.05 -8.80
N ALA A 196 23.28 -10.51 -9.37
CA ALA A 196 23.27 -11.44 -10.49
C ALA A 196 23.28 -10.74 -11.87
N ALA A 197 23.04 -9.44 -11.92
CA ALA A 197 23.05 -8.65 -13.16
C ALA A 197 24.48 -8.31 -13.62
N ASP A 198 24.69 -8.31 -14.94
CA ASP A 198 25.99 -8.05 -15.56
C ASP A 198 26.42 -6.58 -15.48
N ASP A 199 25.49 -5.64 -15.58
CA ASP A 199 25.74 -4.20 -15.53
C ASP A 199 24.62 -3.43 -14.80
N ASP A 200 24.84 -2.13 -14.57
CA ASP A 200 23.89 -1.27 -13.85
C ASP A 200 22.55 -1.13 -14.59
N ARG A 201 22.54 -1.19 -15.94
CA ARG A 201 21.31 -1.11 -16.73
C ARG A 201 20.49 -2.39 -16.59
N ALA A 202 21.13 -3.55 -16.66
CA ALA A 202 20.54 -4.84 -16.43
C ALA A 202 20.01 -4.97 -15.01
N ALA A 203 20.76 -4.47 -14.01
CA ALA A 203 20.31 -4.43 -12.62
C ALA A 203 19.05 -3.56 -12.46
N VAL A 204 19.04 -2.35 -13.03
CA VAL A 204 17.86 -1.48 -13.01
C VAL A 204 16.66 -2.11 -13.73
N ALA A 205 16.89 -2.77 -14.87
CA ALA A 205 15.84 -3.48 -15.60
C ALA A 205 15.26 -4.64 -14.77
N ALA A 206 16.10 -5.46 -14.14
CA ALA A 206 15.68 -6.56 -13.28
C ALA A 206 14.91 -6.06 -12.05
N LEU A 207 15.37 -4.98 -11.39
CA LEU A 207 14.67 -4.35 -10.25
C LEU A 207 13.27 -3.86 -10.66
N ARG A 208 13.16 -3.20 -11.83
CA ARG A 208 11.87 -2.76 -12.38
C ARG A 208 10.95 -3.93 -12.65
N SER A 209 11.46 -4.96 -13.35
CA SER A 209 10.69 -6.15 -13.69
C SER A 209 10.17 -6.84 -12.43
N LEU A 210 11.01 -7.02 -11.39
CA LEU A 210 10.57 -7.63 -10.14
C LEU A 210 9.51 -6.78 -9.44
N SER A 211 9.73 -5.48 -9.31
CA SER A 211 8.78 -4.57 -8.67
C SER A 211 7.42 -4.57 -9.38
N ASN A 212 7.42 -4.56 -10.71
CA ASN A 212 6.20 -4.61 -11.52
C ASN A 212 5.51 -5.96 -11.38
N ALA A 213 6.25 -7.07 -11.43
CA ALA A 213 5.71 -8.42 -11.27
C ALA A 213 5.04 -8.60 -9.90
N VAL A 214 5.68 -8.13 -8.82
CA VAL A 214 5.15 -8.23 -7.45
C VAL A 214 3.89 -7.41 -7.29
N ASN A 215 3.93 -6.15 -7.73
CA ASN A 215 2.76 -5.28 -7.71
C ASN A 215 1.62 -5.94 -8.50
N GLU A 216 1.85 -6.28 -9.76
CA GLU A 216 0.80 -6.86 -10.62
C GLU A 216 0.25 -8.19 -10.06
N SER A 217 1.11 -9.04 -9.48
CA SER A 217 0.66 -10.27 -8.81
C SER A 217 -0.28 -9.98 -7.65
N GLY A 218 0.05 -9.00 -6.81
CA GLY A 218 -0.83 -8.54 -5.74
C GLY A 218 -2.16 -8.00 -6.26
N ARG A 219 -2.12 -7.22 -7.36
CA ARG A 219 -3.33 -6.64 -7.96
C ARG A 219 -4.26 -7.72 -8.46
N LEU A 220 -3.70 -8.67 -9.22
CA LEU A 220 -4.43 -9.78 -9.81
C LEU A 220 -4.96 -10.73 -8.75
N ALA A 221 -4.18 -11.04 -7.71
CA ALA A 221 -4.63 -11.89 -6.61
C ALA A 221 -5.81 -11.27 -5.85
N LEU A 222 -5.77 -9.96 -5.62
CA LEU A 222 -6.87 -9.23 -5.00
C LEU A 222 -8.11 -9.20 -5.91
N ALA A 223 -7.91 -9.04 -7.22
CA ALA A 223 -8.99 -9.10 -8.19
C ALA A 223 -9.62 -10.51 -8.27
N ASP A 224 -8.80 -11.56 -8.22
CA ASP A 224 -9.26 -12.95 -8.17
C ASP A 224 -10.08 -13.23 -6.90
N CYS A 225 -9.68 -12.67 -5.75
CA CYS A 225 -10.47 -12.76 -4.51
C CYS A 225 -11.82 -12.06 -4.66
N GLY A 226 -11.82 -10.86 -5.23
CA GLY A 226 -13.05 -10.10 -5.50
C GLY A 226 -13.99 -10.85 -6.44
N ARG A 227 -13.45 -11.44 -7.51
CA ARG A 227 -14.19 -12.28 -8.46
C ARG A 227 -14.75 -13.53 -7.79
N ALA A 228 -13.93 -14.28 -7.05
CA ALA A 228 -14.37 -15.49 -6.36
C ALA A 228 -15.52 -15.19 -5.37
N LEU A 229 -15.47 -14.04 -4.70
CA LEU A 229 -16.56 -13.59 -3.85
C LEU A 229 -17.80 -13.16 -4.65
N ALA A 230 -17.64 -12.45 -5.77
CA ALA A 230 -18.76 -12.04 -6.63
C ALA A 230 -19.47 -13.26 -7.26
N ASP A 231 -18.72 -14.22 -7.79
CA ASP A 231 -19.24 -15.47 -8.37
C ASP A 231 -19.96 -16.30 -7.29
N ALA A 232 -19.37 -16.40 -6.09
CA ALA A 232 -19.99 -17.08 -4.96
C ALA A 232 -21.23 -16.34 -4.46
N TRP A 233 -21.32 -15.03 -4.63
CA TRP A 233 -22.48 -14.24 -4.27
C TRP A 233 -23.67 -14.49 -5.21
N ASP A 234 -23.41 -14.71 -6.50
CA ASP A 234 -24.46 -14.96 -7.49
C ASP A 234 -25.05 -16.39 -7.37
N GLU A 235 -24.23 -17.41 -7.04
CA GLU A 235 -24.71 -18.80 -6.98
C GLU A 235 -24.53 -19.56 -5.64
N LYS A 236 -23.53 -19.28 -4.78
CA LYS A 236 -23.02 -20.37 -3.90
C LYS A 236 -22.09 -19.98 -2.73
N LEU A 237 -22.47 -19.01 -1.90
CA LEU A 237 -21.69 -18.70 -0.68
C LEU A 237 -21.63 -19.83 0.37
N GLN A 238 -22.39 -20.90 0.21
CA GLN A 238 -22.27 -22.08 1.08
C GLN A 238 -20.90 -22.76 1.00
N THR A 239 -20.19 -22.70 -0.13
CA THR A 239 -18.94 -23.46 -0.35
C THR A 239 -17.68 -22.77 0.19
N LEU A 240 -17.58 -21.43 0.10
CA LEU A 240 -16.41 -20.67 0.58
C LEU A 240 -16.50 -20.31 2.07
N ALA A 241 -17.72 -20.16 2.60
CA ALA A 241 -17.93 -19.74 3.98
C ALA A 241 -18.34 -20.87 4.93
N GLN A 242 -18.57 -22.09 4.41
CA GLN A 242 -19.07 -23.31 5.07
C GLN A 242 -20.27 -23.16 6.04
N SER A 243 -20.80 -21.95 6.27
CA SER A 243 -21.71 -21.66 7.39
C SER A 243 -22.39 -20.27 7.33
N ILE A 244 -22.23 -19.49 6.26
CA ILE A 244 -22.81 -18.13 6.18
C ILE A 244 -23.78 -18.01 5.01
N SER A 245 -25.06 -17.80 5.34
CA SER A 245 -26.02 -17.18 4.42
C SER A 245 -25.83 -15.67 4.48
N LEU A 246 -25.29 -15.09 3.40
CA LEU A 246 -25.23 -13.64 3.21
C LEU A 246 -26.51 -13.16 2.50
N PRO A 247 -27.11 -12.04 2.90
CA PRO A 247 -28.37 -11.56 2.32
C PRO A 247 -28.20 -11.18 0.85
N LYS A 248 -29.15 -11.57 -0.01
CA LYS A 248 -29.09 -11.19 -1.43
C LYS A 248 -29.26 -9.68 -1.57
N GLY A 249 -28.22 -9.01 -2.07
CA GLY A 249 -28.35 -7.76 -2.82
C GLY A 249 -28.19 -6.42 -2.11
N ALA A 250 -27.43 -6.31 -1.01
CA ALA A 250 -27.23 -5.00 -0.39
C ALA A 250 -25.78 -4.47 -0.44
N ILE A 251 -24.78 -5.20 0.06
CA ILE A 251 -23.40 -4.69 0.21
C ILE A 251 -22.38 -5.83 0.12
N MET A 252 -21.28 -5.62 -0.60
CA MET A 252 -20.17 -6.56 -0.68
C MET A 252 -19.39 -6.61 0.64
N PRO A 253 -19.32 -7.75 1.37
CA PRO A 253 -18.69 -7.85 2.71
C PRO A 253 -17.16 -7.96 2.63
N PHE A 254 -16.55 -7.21 1.71
CA PHE A 254 -15.13 -7.20 1.42
C PHE A 254 -14.73 -5.82 0.89
N ARG A 255 -13.63 -5.28 1.41
CA ARG A 255 -13.08 -4.00 0.98
C ARG A 255 -11.56 -3.98 1.12
N PRO A 256 -10.82 -3.84 0.02
CA PRO A 256 -9.41 -3.51 0.07
C PRO A 256 -9.18 -2.12 0.65
N LEU A 257 -8.20 -1.99 1.54
CA LEU A 257 -7.83 -0.75 2.21
C LEU A 257 -6.47 -0.22 1.75
N VAL A 258 -5.46 -1.08 1.75
CA VAL A 258 -4.10 -0.72 1.36
C VAL A 258 -3.62 -1.71 0.32
N TYR A 259 -3.05 -1.16 -0.75
CA TYR A 259 -2.40 -1.93 -1.78
C TYR A 259 -1.18 -1.17 -2.28
N GLY A 260 -0.01 -1.77 -2.12
CA GLY A 260 1.20 -1.27 -2.72
C GLY A 260 2.33 -2.29 -2.65
N GLY A 261 2.78 -2.78 -3.80
CA GLY A 261 3.85 -3.78 -3.83
C GLY A 261 3.43 -5.08 -3.17
N ASP A 262 4.12 -5.44 -2.10
CA ASP A 262 3.91 -6.65 -1.29
C ASP A 262 3.01 -6.45 -0.06
N ASP A 263 2.71 -5.20 0.31
CA ASP A 263 1.79 -4.85 1.39
C ASP A 263 0.35 -4.82 0.90
N ILE A 264 -0.46 -5.76 1.38
CA ILE A 264 -1.88 -5.86 1.05
C ILE A 264 -2.70 -5.93 2.33
N THR A 265 -3.66 -5.01 2.47
CA THR A 265 -4.61 -4.99 3.58
C THR A 265 -6.02 -4.87 3.07
N PHE A 266 -6.90 -5.76 3.51
CA PHE A 266 -8.34 -5.67 3.25
C PHE A 266 -9.14 -5.98 4.52
N VAL A 267 -10.38 -5.52 4.53
CA VAL A 267 -11.35 -5.86 5.56
C VAL A 267 -12.47 -6.68 4.96
N CYS A 268 -12.99 -7.63 5.74
CA CYS A 268 -14.12 -8.45 5.36
C CYS A 268 -14.94 -8.85 6.58
N GLU A 269 -16.11 -9.44 6.35
CA GLU A 269 -16.90 -10.00 7.45
C GLU A 269 -16.07 -11.06 8.19
N GLY A 270 -16.16 -11.07 9.52
CA GLY A 270 -15.23 -11.78 10.41
C GLY A 270 -15.05 -13.26 10.10
N ARG A 271 -16.12 -13.96 9.71
CA ARG A 271 -16.08 -15.39 9.42
C ARG A 271 -15.44 -15.69 8.06
N LEU A 272 -15.40 -14.71 7.15
CA LEU A 272 -14.68 -14.83 5.88
C LEU A 272 -13.16 -14.62 6.03
N GLY A 273 -12.70 -14.05 7.15
CA GLY A 273 -11.33 -13.60 7.34
C GLY A 273 -10.26 -14.64 7.03
N LEU A 274 -10.35 -15.82 7.66
CA LEU A 274 -9.35 -16.89 7.51
C LEU A 274 -9.39 -17.50 6.10
N GLU A 275 -10.57 -17.76 5.57
CA GLU A 275 -10.75 -18.36 4.24
C GLU A 275 -10.26 -17.41 3.13
N LEU A 276 -10.60 -16.12 3.23
CA LEU A 276 -10.11 -15.12 2.29
C LEU A 276 -8.62 -14.87 2.40
N ALA A 277 -8.04 -14.89 3.60
CA ALA A 277 -6.60 -14.81 3.76
C ALA A 277 -5.90 -15.99 3.07
N ALA A 278 -6.37 -17.23 3.30
CA ALA A 278 -5.80 -18.42 2.68
C ALA A 278 -6.00 -18.43 1.15
N HIS A 279 -7.17 -18.01 0.66
CA HIS A 279 -7.45 -17.90 -0.76
C HIS A 279 -6.56 -16.85 -1.42
N PHE A 280 -6.44 -15.66 -0.83
CA PHE A 280 -5.58 -14.60 -1.30
C PHE A 280 -4.12 -15.04 -1.45
N LEU A 281 -3.56 -15.72 -0.44
CA LEU A 281 -2.17 -16.20 -0.49
C LEU A 281 -1.95 -17.20 -1.64
N ARG A 282 -2.89 -18.13 -1.88
CA ARG A 282 -2.82 -19.09 -3.01
C ARG A 282 -2.90 -18.38 -4.36
N CYS A 283 -3.79 -17.41 -4.50
CA CYS A 283 -3.89 -16.58 -5.71
C CYS A 283 -2.59 -15.81 -5.92
N PHE A 284 -2.04 -15.18 -4.88
CA PHE A 284 -0.79 -14.43 -4.95
C PHE A 284 0.38 -15.31 -5.40
N GLU A 285 0.57 -16.47 -4.78
CA GLU A 285 1.61 -17.43 -5.16
C GLU A 285 1.51 -17.83 -6.63
N THR A 286 0.29 -18.16 -7.09
CA THR A 286 0.02 -18.56 -8.47
C THR A 286 0.34 -17.44 -9.45
N ARG A 287 -0.14 -16.22 -9.17
CA ARG A 287 0.11 -15.05 -10.01
C ARG A 287 1.59 -14.67 -10.01
N ALA A 288 2.27 -14.75 -8.87
CA ALA A 288 3.71 -14.51 -8.77
C ALA A 288 4.50 -15.50 -9.63
N LYS A 289 4.20 -16.80 -9.55
CA LYS A 289 4.84 -17.83 -10.40
C LYS A 289 4.64 -17.54 -11.90
N GLN A 290 3.42 -17.16 -12.30
CA GLN A 290 3.11 -16.78 -13.69
C GLN A 290 3.89 -15.56 -14.16
N GLN A 291 3.89 -14.48 -13.36
CA GLN A 291 4.60 -13.24 -13.70
C GLN A 291 6.12 -13.44 -13.77
N LEU A 292 6.68 -14.26 -12.89
CA LEU A 292 8.10 -14.61 -12.92
C LEU A 292 8.46 -15.44 -14.15
N ALA A 293 7.63 -16.42 -14.53
CA ALA A 293 7.85 -17.25 -15.72
C ALA A 293 7.77 -16.45 -17.04
N GLN A 294 6.93 -15.41 -17.08
CA GLN A 294 6.76 -14.55 -18.26
C GLN A 294 7.85 -13.48 -18.39
N SER A 295 8.71 -13.32 -17.38
CA SER A 295 9.75 -12.30 -17.39
C SER A 295 11.10 -12.89 -17.83
N PRO A 296 11.55 -12.64 -19.08
CA PRO A 296 12.81 -13.19 -19.59
C PRO A 296 14.02 -12.71 -18.76
N THR A 297 13.92 -11.52 -18.16
CA THR A 297 14.97 -10.94 -17.30
C THR A 297 15.06 -11.61 -15.93
N LEU A 298 13.95 -12.10 -15.37
CA LEU A 298 13.92 -12.66 -14.00
C LEU A 298 14.13 -14.17 -13.97
N GLY A 299 13.66 -14.90 -15.00
CA GLY A 299 13.80 -16.36 -15.07
C GLY A 299 15.24 -16.85 -15.09
N ALA A 300 16.20 -16.03 -15.56
CA ALA A 300 17.62 -16.35 -15.54
C ALA A 300 18.33 -15.99 -14.21
N LEU A 301 17.71 -15.12 -13.38
CA LEU A 301 18.37 -14.49 -12.22
C LEU A 301 17.82 -14.98 -10.86
N LEU A 302 16.70 -15.71 -10.84
CA LEU A 302 16.12 -16.26 -9.62
C LEU A 302 16.48 -17.75 -9.47
N PRO A 303 16.96 -18.20 -8.30
CA PRO A 303 17.27 -19.61 -8.08
C PRO A 303 16.01 -20.49 -8.14
N GLU A 304 16.17 -21.74 -8.60
CA GLU A 304 15.09 -22.72 -8.87
C GLU A 304 14.04 -22.87 -7.74
N LYS A 305 14.42 -22.63 -6.49
CA LYS A 305 13.52 -22.73 -5.32
C LYS A 305 12.37 -21.71 -5.28
N LEU A 306 12.30 -20.76 -6.21
CA LEU A 306 11.17 -19.82 -6.36
C LEU A 306 10.19 -20.22 -7.47
N HIS A 307 10.52 -21.24 -8.26
CA HIS A 307 9.63 -21.80 -9.28
C HIS A 307 8.76 -22.95 -8.76
N ALA A 308 9.12 -23.54 -7.62
CA ALA A 308 8.42 -24.65 -6.97
C ALA A 308 7.27 -24.18 -6.08
#